data_AF-A0A4D6HQN9-F1
#
_entry.id   AF-A0A4D6HQN9-F1
#
_cell.length_a   1.000
_cell.length_b   1.000
_cell.length_c   1.000
_cell.angle_alpha   90.00
_cell.angle_beta   90.00
_cell.angle_gamma   90.00
#
_symmetry.space_group_name_H-M   'P 1'
#
loop_
_entity.id
_entity.type
_entity.pdbx_description
1 polymer ?
#
loop_
_entity_poly.entity_id
_entity_poly.type
_entity_poly.pdbx_seq_one_letter_code
_entity_poly.pdbx_strand_id
1 'polypeptide(L)' 'MIEPATETDGAHSADADHSAALQHVTVEHDDEIAVCTMFPQHVAEDEVADQWITATGESFVSLEDAR' A
#
# COMPACT_ATOMS: atom_id res chain seq x y z
N MET A 1 18.58 -27.25 12.24
CA MET A 1 18.64 -26.24 11.17
C MET A 1 17.24 -25.66 11.13
N ILE A 2 17.09 -24.38 11.44
CA ILE A 2 15.79 -23.74 11.65
C ILE A 2 15.42 -23.12 10.31
N GLU A 3 14.39 -23.65 9.65
CA GLU A 3 13.87 -23.12 8.40
C GLU A 3 13.01 -21.88 8.74
N PRO A 4 13.26 -20.70 8.15
CA PRO A 4 12.44 -19.54 8.41
C PRO A 4 11.05 -19.73 7.77
N ALA A 5 10.00 -19.60 8.58
CA ALA A 5 8.63 -19.58 8.11
C ALA A 5 8.40 -18.30 7.30
N THR A 6 8.33 -18.44 5.98
CA THR A 6 7.64 -17.46 5.14
C THR A 6 6.14 -17.65 5.37
N GLU A 7 5.59 -16.97 6.38
CA GLU A 7 4.15 -16.72 6.49
C GLU A 7 3.76 -15.77 5.34
N THR A 8 3.43 -16.37 4.21
CA THR A 8 2.68 -15.74 3.13
C THR A 8 1.30 -16.38 3.15
N ASP A 9 0.42 -15.90 4.02
CA ASP A 9 -1.00 -16.17 3.90
C ASP A 9 -1.80 -14.92 4.28
N GLY A 10 -2.07 -14.16 3.23
CA GLY A 10 -2.99 -13.03 3.21
C GLY A 10 -3.51 -12.91 1.79
N ALA A 11 -3.85 -14.04 1.16
CA ALA A 11 -4.59 -14.07 -0.09
C ALA A 11 -6.01 -13.56 0.21
N HIS A 12 -6.15 -12.25 0.32
CA HIS A 12 -7.43 -11.59 0.19
C HIS A 12 -7.95 -11.93 -1.20
N SER A 13 -8.89 -12.86 -1.25
CA SER A 13 -9.67 -13.21 -2.44
C SER A 13 -10.12 -11.93 -3.13
N ALA A 14 -9.45 -11.60 -4.24
CA ALA A 14 -9.82 -10.50 -5.11
C ALA A 14 -11.09 -10.92 -5.84
N ASP A 15 -12.23 -10.61 -5.22
CA ASP A 15 -13.52 -10.57 -5.90
C ASP A 15 -13.38 -9.63 -7.10
N ALA A 16 -13.87 -10.08 -8.24
CA ALA A 16 -13.66 -9.49 -9.55
C ALA A 16 -14.29 -8.11 -9.66
N ASP A 17 -13.57 -7.09 -9.21
CA ASP A 17 -13.92 -5.70 -9.42
C ASP A 17 -12.99 -5.15 -10.51
N HIS A 18 -13.56 -4.72 -11.63
CA HIS A 18 -12.82 -4.02 -12.71
C HIS A 18 -12.35 -2.61 -12.29
N SER A 19 -12.38 -2.29 -11.00
CA SER A 19 -11.52 -1.29 -10.39
C SER A 19 -10.07 -1.65 -10.69
N ALA A 20 -9.34 -0.79 -11.39
CA ALA A 20 -7.90 -1.00 -11.63
C ALA A 20 -7.22 -1.34 -10.30
N ALA A 21 -6.79 -2.60 -10.11
CA ALA A 21 -6.35 -2.99 -8.77
C ALA A 21 -5.17 -2.12 -8.35
N LEU A 22 -5.28 -1.50 -7.18
CA LEU A 22 -4.30 -0.57 -6.67
C LEU A 22 -3.25 -1.36 -5.91
N GLN A 23 -1.99 -1.13 -6.25
CA GLN A 23 -0.85 -1.54 -5.46
C GLN A 23 -0.43 -0.40 -4.54
N HIS A 24 0.31 -0.72 -3.50
CA HIS A 24 0.86 0.26 -2.60
C HIS A 24 2.26 -0.12 -2.13
N VAL A 25 3.05 0.90 -1.78
CA VAL A 25 4.34 0.77 -1.11
C VAL A 25 4.28 1.63 0.14
N THR A 26 4.60 1.01 1.27
CA THR A 26 4.67 1.66 2.57
C THR A 26 6.12 1.67 3.05
N VAL A 27 6.57 2.83 3.52
CA VAL A 27 7.89 3.00 4.14
C VAL A 27 7.67 3.35 5.61
N GLU A 28 8.28 2.56 6.48
CA GLU A 28 8.19 2.69 7.93
C GLU A 28 9.50 3.27 8.50
N HIS A 29 9.38 4.12 9.51
CA HIS A 29 10.52 4.68 10.25
C HIS A 29 10.16 4.78 11.72
N ASP A 30 10.97 4.19 12.61
CA ASP A 30 10.75 4.20 14.07
C ASP A 30 9.37 3.63 14.48
N ASP A 31 8.96 2.51 13.88
CA ASP A 31 7.64 1.87 14.11
C ASP A 31 6.42 2.70 13.64
N GLU A 32 6.64 3.83 12.96
CA GLU A 32 5.59 4.68 12.38
C GLU A 32 5.62 4.66 10.84
N ILE A 33 4.44 4.85 10.21
CA ILE A 33 4.36 4.98 8.75
C ILE A 33 4.91 6.36 8.34
N ALA A 34 6.04 6.37 7.64
CA ALA A 34 6.65 7.60 7.14
C ALA A 34 6.01 8.05 5.82
N VAL A 35 5.80 7.10 4.90
CA VAL A 35 5.27 7.35 3.55
C VAL A 35 4.41 6.17 3.10
N CYS A 36 3.28 6.45 2.45
CA CYS A 36 2.49 5.46 1.75
C CYS A 36 2.16 5.97 0.35
N THR A 37 2.56 5.22 -0.68
CA THR A 37 2.26 5.53 -2.08
C THR A 37 1.39 4.46 -2.68
N MET A 38 0.25 4.85 -3.25
CA MET A 38 -0.68 3.98 -3.96
C MET A 38 -0.66 4.27 -5.46
N PHE A 39 -0.75 3.23 -6.28
CA PHE A 39 -0.71 3.34 -7.74
C PHE A 39 -1.45 2.19 -8.43
N PRO A 40 -2.02 2.39 -9.63
CA PRO A 40 -2.68 1.31 -10.37
C PRO A 40 -1.69 0.23 -10.83
N GLN A 41 -2.11 -1.03 -10.78
CA GLN A 41 -1.29 -2.18 -11.21
C GLN A 41 -1.05 -2.25 -12.72
N HIS A 42 -1.97 -1.70 -13.51
CA HIS A 42 -1.96 -1.74 -14.97
C HIS A 42 -2.09 -0.31 -15.48
N VAL A 43 -0.95 0.31 -15.71
CA VAL A 43 -0.85 1.66 -16.26
C VAL A 43 0.15 1.61 -17.41
N ALA A 44 -0.23 2.15 -18.56
CA ALA A 44 0.69 2.29 -19.68
C ALA A 44 1.84 3.22 -19.26
N GLU A 45 3.05 2.97 -19.77
CA GLU A 45 4.25 3.71 -19.38
C GLU A 45 4.10 5.24 -19.57
N ASP A 46 3.26 5.67 -20.53
CA ASP A 46 2.96 7.07 -20.83
C ASP A 46 1.99 7.74 -19.83
N GLU A 47 1.28 6.95 -19.01
CA GLU A 47 0.23 7.41 -18.09
C GLU A 47 0.62 7.25 -16.61
N VAL A 48 1.86 6.80 -16.32
CA VAL A 48 2.30 6.40 -14.98
C VAL A 48 2.58 7.59 -14.05
N ALA A 49 2.96 8.74 -14.61
CA ALA A 49 3.46 9.86 -13.82
C ALA A 49 2.36 10.65 -13.07
N ASP A 50 1.09 10.51 -13.48
CA ASP A 50 -0.02 11.33 -12.95
C ASP A 50 -0.99 10.55 -12.05
N GLN A 51 -0.86 9.21 -11.97
CA GLN A 51 -1.87 8.34 -11.34
C GLN A 51 -1.48 7.80 -9.96
N TRP A 52 -0.42 8.33 -9.35
CA TRP A 52 0.00 7.99 -7.99
C TRP A 52 -0.54 8.95 -6.93
N ILE A 53 -0.89 8.40 -5.77
CA ILE A 53 -1.27 9.16 -4.58
C ILE A 53 -0.24 8.84 -3.50
N THR A 54 0.41 9.87 -2.95
CA THR A 54 1.39 9.70 -1.86
C THR A 54 0.94 10.46 -0.62
N ALA A 55 0.79 9.72 0.48
CA ALA A 55 0.62 10.26 1.82
C ALA A 55 1.98 10.28 2.53
N THR A 56 2.27 11.38 3.22
CA THR A 56 3.48 11.55 4.05
C THR A 56 3.09 11.68 5.53
N GLY A 57 4.05 11.67 6.45
CA GLY A 57 3.82 11.72 7.91
C GLY A 57 2.70 12.67 8.36
N GLU A 58 2.65 13.89 7.79
CA GLU A 58 1.64 14.92 8.11
C GLU A 58 0.23 14.64 7.56
N SER A 59 0.10 13.69 6.64
CA SER A 59 -1.16 13.28 6.00
C SER A 59 -1.86 12.14 6.76
N PHE A 60 -1.17 11.47 7.68
CA PHE A 60 -1.75 10.40 8.48
C PHE A 60 -2.50 10.98 9.68
N VAL A 61 -3.62 10.34 10.04
CA VAL A 61 -4.41 10.69 11.22
C VAL A 61 -4.45 9.50 12.17
N SER A 62 -4.29 9.75 13.47
CA SER A 62 -4.39 8.71 14.48
C SER A 62 -5.85 8.29 14.64
N LEU A 63 -6.16 7.02 14.40
CA LEU A 63 -7.51 6.48 14.56
C LEU A 63 -7.99 6.50 16.03
N GLU A 64 -7.06 6.52 16.98
CA GLU A 64 -7.35 6.66 18.41
C GLU A 64 -7.87 8.05 18.79
N ASP A 65 -7.49 9.09 18.02
CA ASP A 65 -7.92 10.48 18.20
C ASP A 65 -9.28 10.75 17.54
N ALA A 66 -9.65 9.95 16.54
CA ALA A 66 -10.89 10.07 15.78
C ALA A 66 -12.12 9.43 16.44
N ARG A 67 -12.04 9.01 17.72
CA ARG A 67 -13.11 8.30 18.44
C ARG A 67 -13.96 9.20 19.34
#